data_AF-A0A932UDK5-F1
#
_entry.id   AF-A0A932UDK5-F1
#
_cell.length_a   1.000
_cell.length_b   1.000
_cell.length_c   1.000
_cell.angle_alpha   90.00
_cell.angle_beta   90.00
_cell.angle_gamma   90.00
#
_symmetry.space_group_name_H-M   'P 1'
#
loop_
_entity.id
_entity.type
_entity.pdbx_description
1 polymer ?
#
loop_
_entity_poly.entity_id
_entity_poly.type
_entity_poly.pdbx_seq_one_letter_code
_entity_poly.pdbx_strand_id
1 'polypeptide(L)'
;MENKSERETAEVRDETLREGLEQVQAQQTSAPVEMAVENVTDWQNDGPSPAERMASNAREQATAAADALRRGEFMRDAAVDPEADNDDRLIALLCYVTQMVIPLVMPVLVLMSESSKKRPFQRFHAVQSLALVSLFVLISLLVTIGTAIISIIPVVGWLIGLTVLCLSPIAVLMGYFAVGYYGFQSYQGKRFGIPGLTSFLKDQGWL
;
A
#
# COMPACT_ATOMS: atom_id res chain seq x y z
N MET A 1 50.17 -4.29 -66.43
CA MET A 1 49.32 -3.09 -66.64
C MET A 1 48.97 -2.52 -65.27
N GLU A 2 49.98 -2.23 -64.44
CA GLU A 2 49.84 -2.08 -62.99
C GLU A 2 50.84 -1.03 -62.48
N ASN A 3 50.79 0.16 -63.10
CA ASN A 3 51.62 1.31 -62.70
C ASN A 3 50.91 2.65 -62.98
N LYS A 4 49.77 2.64 -63.68
CA LYS A 4 48.98 3.86 -63.95
C LYS A 4 47.93 4.11 -62.87
N SER A 5 47.23 3.06 -62.42
CA SER A 5 46.18 3.14 -61.40
C SER A 5 46.71 3.59 -60.04
N GLU A 6 47.90 3.16 -59.62
CA GLU A 6 48.45 3.54 -58.31
C GLU A 6 48.94 5.00 -58.29
N ARG A 7 49.39 5.52 -59.44
CA ARG A 7 49.80 6.92 -59.58
C ARG A 7 48.61 7.88 -59.51
N GLU A 8 47.51 7.56 -60.18
CA GLU A 8 46.27 8.36 -60.11
C GLU A 8 45.70 8.39 -58.68
N THR A 9 45.75 7.28 -57.93
CA THR A 9 45.29 7.27 -56.53
C THR A 9 46.19 8.06 -55.57
N ALA A 10 47.50 8.15 -55.85
CA ALA A 10 48.42 8.92 -55.03
C ALA A 10 48.26 10.43 -55.28
N GLU A 11 48.02 10.83 -56.52
CA GLU A 11 47.85 12.22 -56.93
C GLU A 11 46.54 12.83 -56.37
N VAL A 12 45.43 12.10 -56.47
CA VAL A 12 44.14 12.52 -55.88
C VAL A 12 44.22 12.66 -54.36
N ARG A 13 44.96 11.76 -53.68
CA ARG A 13 45.12 11.84 -52.22
C ARG A 13 45.92 13.08 -51.82
N ASP A 14 46.94 13.46 -52.59
CA ASP A 14 47.78 14.62 -52.30
C ASP A 14 47.01 15.93 -52.54
N GLU A 15 46.17 15.99 -53.58
CA GLU A 15 45.24 17.11 -53.79
C GLU A 15 44.24 17.24 -52.63
N THR A 16 43.64 16.14 -52.19
CA THR A 16 42.67 16.15 -51.07
C THR A 16 43.33 16.62 -49.76
N LEU A 17 44.59 16.22 -49.52
CA LEU A 17 45.35 16.66 -48.35
C LEU A 17 45.73 18.14 -48.44
N ARG A 18 46.07 18.64 -49.64
CA ARG A 18 46.36 20.06 -49.85
C ARG A 18 45.11 20.93 -49.66
N GLU A 19 43.96 20.51 -50.19
CA GLU A 19 42.68 21.20 -49.94
C GLU A 19 42.32 21.21 -48.45
N GLY A 20 42.51 20.08 -47.75
CA GLY A 20 42.28 19.98 -46.31
C GLY A 20 43.21 20.90 -45.51
N LEU A 21 44.48 21.01 -45.90
CA LEU A 21 45.45 21.90 -45.24
C LEU A 21 45.15 23.38 -45.54
N GLU A 22 44.74 23.73 -46.76
CA GLU A 22 44.29 25.10 -47.08
C GLU A 22 43.03 25.49 -46.29
N GLN A 23 42.07 24.57 -46.10
CA GLN A 23 40.89 24.83 -45.27
C GLN A 23 41.25 25.03 -43.80
N VAL A 24 42.13 24.20 -43.23
CA VAL A 24 42.59 24.36 -41.85
C VAL A 24 43.34 25.67 -41.67
N GLN A 25 44.14 26.08 -42.66
CA GLN A 25 44.93 27.31 -42.58
C GLN A 25 44.10 28.58 -42.83
N ALA A 26 43.06 28.50 -43.67
CA ALA A 26 42.08 29.57 -43.89
C ALA A 26 41.15 29.77 -42.70
N GLN A 27 40.87 28.72 -41.92
CA GLN A 27 40.00 28.80 -40.74
C GLN A 27 40.73 29.29 -39.48
N GLN A 28 42.06 29.32 -39.49
CA GLN A 28 42.87 29.62 -38.31
C GLN A 28 43.52 31.01 -38.32
N THR A 29 43.22 31.86 -39.31
CA THR A 29 43.79 33.22 -39.37
C THR A 29 42.72 34.28 -39.59
N SER A 30 42.54 35.14 -38.57
CA SER A 30 41.95 36.49 -38.57
C SER A 30 40.42 36.68 -38.45
N ALA A 31 39.92 36.75 -37.20
CA ALA A 31 39.17 37.89 -36.61
C ALA A 31 38.55 37.47 -35.24
N PRO A 32 38.34 38.39 -34.29
CA PRO A 32 38.80 38.26 -32.91
C PRO A 32 38.01 37.26 -32.06
N VAL A 33 38.72 36.60 -31.14
CA VAL A 33 38.14 35.90 -29.99
C VAL A 33 37.55 36.96 -29.06
N GLU A 34 36.32 37.36 -29.35
CA GLU A 34 35.45 37.98 -28.36
C GLU A 34 35.13 36.87 -27.36
N MET A 35 35.87 36.85 -26.25
CA MET A 35 35.43 36.15 -25.05
C MET A 35 34.11 36.81 -24.64
N ALA A 36 33.01 36.30 -25.20
CA ALA A 36 31.74 36.35 -24.51
C ALA A 36 32.01 35.67 -23.17
N VAL A 37 32.31 36.48 -22.17
CA VAL A 37 32.16 36.11 -20.77
C VAL A 37 30.70 35.72 -20.70
N GLU A 38 30.45 34.42 -20.86
CA GLU A 38 29.20 33.81 -20.44
C GLU A 38 29.04 34.30 -19.01
N ASN A 39 28.01 35.12 -18.83
CA ASN A 39 27.78 35.85 -17.61
C ASN A 39 27.65 34.84 -16.47
N VAL A 40 28.72 34.61 -15.71
CA VAL A 40 28.72 33.79 -14.48
C VAL A 40 28.04 34.59 -13.36
N THR A 41 26.84 35.11 -13.64
CA THR A 41 25.89 35.60 -12.65
C THR A 41 24.51 35.02 -12.91
N ASP A 42 24.45 33.73 -13.24
CA ASP A 42 23.25 32.91 -13.07
C ASP A 42 23.47 31.92 -11.90
N TRP A 43 23.85 32.47 -10.74
CA TRP A 43 23.76 31.78 -9.45
C TRP A 43 22.59 32.33 -8.62
N GLN A 44 21.71 33.13 -9.21
CA GLN A 44 20.38 33.34 -8.66
C GLN A 44 19.61 32.03 -8.89
N ASN A 45 19.76 31.13 -7.93
CA ASN A 45 18.91 29.97 -7.78
C ASN A 45 17.51 30.49 -7.41
N ASP A 46 16.78 31.01 -8.39
CA ASP A 46 15.41 31.53 -8.26
C ASP A 46 14.40 30.40 -8.03
N GLY A 47 14.87 29.15 -8.05
CA GLY A 47 14.10 28.00 -7.61
C GLY A 47 13.99 27.99 -6.08
N PRO A 48 12.81 27.68 -5.52
CA PRO A 48 12.63 27.60 -4.08
C PRO A 48 13.70 26.70 -3.47
N SER A 49 14.27 27.11 -2.33
CA SER A 49 15.25 26.30 -1.63
C SER A 49 14.69 24.90 -1.33
N PRO A 50 15.54 23.87 -1.13
CA PRO A 50 15.05 22.54 -0.78
C PRO A 50 14.11 22.54 0.44
N ALA A 51 14.40 23.41 1.41
CA ALA A 51 13.56 23.63 2.58
C ALA A 51 12.21 24.27 2.22
N GLU A 52 12.18 25.25 1.34
CA GLU A 52 10.93 25.86 0.86
C GLU A 52 10.10 24.90 0.01
N ARG A 53 10.73 24.06 -0.82
CA ARG A 53 10.03 22.98 -1.56
C ARG A 53 9.41 21.96 -0.62
N MET A 54 10.14 21.54 0.42
CA MET A 54 9.59 20.66 1.43
C MET A 54 8.44 21.35 2.18
N ALA A 55 8.58 22.64 2.53
CA ALA A 55 7.53 23.39 3.20
C ALA A 55 6.30 23.62 2.32
N SER A 56 6.46 23.87 1.02
CA SER A 56 5.35 24.00 0.07
C SER A 56 4.63 22.68 -0.12
N ASN A 57 5.36 21.59 -0.33
CA ASN A 57 4.80 20.26 -0.49
C ASN A 57 4.08 19.80 0.79
N ALA A 58 4.66 20.08 1.96
CA ALA A 58 4.03 19.76 3.25
C ALA A 58 2.75 20.57 3.46
N ARG A 59 2.73 21.86 3.11
CA ARG A 59 1.52 22.69 3.16
C ARG A 59 0.46 22.19 2.18
N GLU A 60 0.85 21.84 0.96
CA GLU A 60 -0.08 21.31 -0.05
C GLU A 60 -0.70 19.98 0.40
N GLN A 61 0.11 19.06 0.92
CA GLN A 61 -0.37 17.81 1.51
C GLN A 61 -1.26 18.05 2.73
N ALA A 62 -0.90 18.99 3.62
CA ALA A 62 -1.72 19.33 4.78
C ALA A 62 -3.06 19.96 4.39
N THR A 63 -3.08 20.80 3.35
CA THR A 63 -4.30 21.44 2.85
C THR A 63 -5.19 20.42 2.15
N ALA A 64 -4.61 19.54 1.33
CA ALA A 64 -5.32 18.42 0.71
C ALA A 64 -5.91 17.46 1.76
N ALA A 65 -5.16 17.16 2.83
CA ALA A 65 -5.64 16.35 3.95
C ALA A 65 -6.75 17.06 4.74
N ALA A 66 -6.63 18.37 4.97
CA ALA A 66 -7.67 19.15 5.65
C ALA A 66 -8.96 19.23 4.80
N ASP A 67 -8.83 19.39 3.49
CA ASP A 67 -9.96 19.39 2.56
C ASP A 67 -10.62 18.01 2.47
N ALA A 68 -9.84 16.94 2.44
CA ALA A 68 -10.37 15.58 2.51
C ALA A 68 -11.10 15.32 3.85
N LEU A 69 -10.62 15.88 4.98
CA LEU A 69 -11.29 15.78 6.29
C LEU A 69 -12.61 16.54 6.27
N ARG A 70 -12.59 17.75 5.71
CA ARG A 70 -13.75 18.63 5.59
C ARG A 70 -14.83 18.07 4.66
N ARG A 71 -14.42 17.38 3.59
CA ARG A 71 -15.31 16.66 2.65
C ARG A 71 -15.77 15.30 3.19
N GLY A 72 -15.25 14.87 4.33
CA GLY A 72 -15.49 13.52 4.86
C GLY A 72 -14.96 12.41 3.95
N GLU A 73 -13.97 12.68 3.09
CA GLU A 73 -13.36 11.69 2.19
C GLU A 73 -12.67 10.55 2.93
N PHE A 74 -12.15 10.79 4.13
CA PHE A 74 -11.65 9.71 5.00
C PHE A 74 -12.75 8.75 5.46
N MET A 75 -14.02 9.16 5.40
CA MET A 75 -15.18 8.27 5.63
C MET A 75 -15.70 7.64 4.33
N ARG A 76 -15.19 8.05 3.16
CA ARG A 76 -15.50 7.44 1.85
C ARG A 76 -14.68 6.18 1.56
N ASP A 77 -13.59 5.93 2.28
CA ASP A 77 -12.79 4.69 2.16
C ASP A 77 -13.51 3.46 2.70
N ALA A 78 -14.59 3.65 3.48
CA ALA A 78 -15.63 2.64 3.60
C ALA A 78 -16.54 2.76 2.36
N ALA A 79 -15.97 2.51 1.18
CA ALA A 79 -16.70 2.57 -0.07
C ALA A 79 -17.86 1.59 0.03
N VAL A 80 -19.09 2.14 0.00
CA VAL A 80 -20.29 1.34 -0.12
C VAL A 80 -20.20 0.68 -1.49
N ASP A 81 -20.12 -0.64 -1.50
CA ASP A 81 -20.04 -1.43 -2.70
C ASP A 81 -21.35 -1.30 -3.48
N PRO A 82 -21.33 -0.67 -4.67
CA PRO A 82 -22.55 -0.47 -5.45
C PRO A 82 -23.10 -1.77 -6.03
N GLU A 83 -22.27 -2.83 -6.10
CA GLU A 83 -22.65 -4.14 -6.60
C GLU A 83 -23.26 -5.05 -5.52
N ALA A 84 -23.16 -4.67 -4.24
CA ALA A 84 -23.67 -5.45 -3.12
C ALA A 84 -25.19 -5.28 -2.97
N ASP A 85 -25.92 -6.37 -3.24
CA ASP A 85 -27.36 -6.43 -3.03
C ASP A 85 -27.75 -6.59 -1.53
N ASN A 86 -29.04 -6.57 -1.23
CA ASN A 86 -29.52 -6.66 0.16
C ASN A 86 -29.21 -8.02 0.80
N ASP A 87 -29.21 -9.10 0.02
CA ASP A 87 -28.92 -10.45 0.51
C ASP A 87 -27.42 -10.58 0.80
N ASP A 88 -26.57 -10.02 -0.05
CA ASP A 88 -25.12 -9.93 0.14
C ASP A 88 -24.77 -9.22 1.45
N ARG A 89 -25.45 -8.09 1.73
CA ARG A 89 -25.28 -7.30 2.96
C ARG A 89 -25.74 -8.06 4.20
N LEU A 90 -26.87 -8.74 4.10
CA LEU A 90 -27.39 -9.55 5.20
C LEU A 90 -26.44 -10.71 5.52
N ILE A 91 -26.00 -11.46 4.51
CA ILE A 91 -25.04 -12.56 4.66
C ILE A 91 -23.71 -12.05 5.24
N ALA A 92 -23.22 -10.91 4.78
CA ALA A 92 -22.01 -10.29 5.30
C ALA A 92 -22.15 -9.88 6.78
N LEU A 93 -23.32 -9.41 7.21
CA LEU A 93 -23.59 -9.15 8.64
C LEU A 93 -23.61 -10.45 9.44
N LEU A 94 -24.29 -11.49 8.94
CA LEU A 94 -24.39 -12.78 9.62
C LEU A 94 -23.01 -13.40 9.87
N CYS A 95 -22.09 -13.29 8.91
CA CYS A 95 -20.72 -13.77 9.05
C CYS A 95 -19.99 -13.25 10.31
N TYR A 96 -20.32 -12.05 10.79
CA TYR A 96 -19.78 -11.50 12.04
C TYR A 96 -20.69 -11.76 13.24
N VAL A 97 -22.00 -11.53 13.12
CA VAL A 97 -22.93 -11.60 14.27
C VAL A 97 -23.06 -13.02 14.80
N THR A 98 -23.08 -14.03 13.92
CA THR A 98 -23.20 -15.42 14.39
C THR A 98 -21.98 -15.87 15.19
N GLN A 99 -20.85 -15.16 15.10
CA GLN A 99 -19.67 -15.46 15.90
C GLN A 99 -19.91 -15.35 17.40
N MET A 100 -20.92 -14.58 17.83
CA MET A 100 -21.27 -14.47 19.24
C MET A 100 -21.87 -15.75 19.82
N VAL A 101 -22.64 -16.49 19.02
CA VAL A 101 -23.38 -17.69 19.47
C VAL A 101 -22.68 -18.96 19.02
N ILE A 102 -22.36 -19.05 17.73
CA ILE A 102 -21.73 -20.21 17.11
C ILE A 102 -20.59 -19.70 16.23
N PRO A 103 -19.37 -19.57 16.78
CA PRO A 103 -18.22 -19.16 15.99
C PRO A 103 -18.03 -20.08 14.78
N LEU A 104 -17.49 -19.53 13.69
CA LEU A 104 -17.01 -20.24 12.50
C LEU A 104 -18.09 -20.73 11.51
N VAL A 105 -19.31 -21.05 11.95
CA VAL A 105 -20.32 -21.72 11.10
C VAL A 105 -20.72 -20.91 9.86
N MET A 106 -21.27 -19.70 10.01
CA MET A 106 -21.68 -18.90 8.84
C MET A 106 -20.55 -18.58 7.86
N PRO A 107 -19.37 -18.08 8.29
CA PRO A 107 -18.29 -17.80 7.36
C PRO A 107 -17.84 -19.03 6.56
N VAL A 108 -17.76 -20.19 7.21
CA VAL A 108 -17.43 -21.44 6.52
C VAL A 108 -18.52 -21.86 5.54
N LEU A 109 -19.79 -21.80 5.95
CA LEU A 109 -20.91 -22.14 5.07
C LEU A 109 -20.93 -21.25 3.82
N VAL A 110 -20.72 -19.95 3.97
CA VAL A 110 -20.67 -19.01 2.84
C VAL A 110 -19.48 -19.34 1.94
N LEU A 111 -18.29 -19.57 2.49
CA LEU A 111 -17.10 -19.89 1.68
C LEU A 111 -17.24 -21.21 0.92
N MET A 112 -17.86 -22.22 1.54
CA MET A 112 -18.12 -23.51 0.90
C MET A 112 -19.29 -23.46 -0.09
N SER A 113 -20.17 -22.47 0.02
CA SER A 113 -21.28 -22.32 -0.90
C SER A 113 -20.82 -21.80 -2.26
N GLU A 114 -21.57 -22.13 -3.32
CA GLU A 114 -21.34 -21.59 -4.67
C GLU A 114 -21.53 -20.06 -4.74
N SER A 115 -22.16 -19.43 -3.74
CA SER A 115 -22.33 -17.97 -3.72
C SER A 115 -20.99 -17.25 -3.56
N SER A 116 -20.01 -17.83 -2.85
CA SER A 116 -18.69 -17.20 -2.64
C SER A 116 -17.92 -16.98 -3.94
N LYS A 117 -18.15 -17.81 -4.97
CA LYS A 117 -17.53 -17.66 -6.29
C LYS A 117 -18.20 -16.59 -7.14
N LYS A 118 -19.49 -16.35 -6.91
CA LYS A 118 -20.33 -15.45 -7.72
C LYS A 118 -20.48 -14.05 -7.12
N ARG A 119 -20.25 -13.92 -5.81
CA ARG A 119 -20.49 -12.70 -5.03
C ARG A 119 -19.21 -12.26 -4.31
N PRO A 120 -18.40 -11.36 -4.90
CA PRO A 120 -17.12 -10.95 -4.31
C PRO A 120 -17.30 -10.25 -2.96
N PHE A 121 -18.38 -9.49 -2.76
CA PHE A 121 -18.70 -8.85 -1.48
C PHE A 121 -18.91 -9.87 -0.35
N GLN A 122 -19.72 -10.91 -0.60
CA GLN A 122 -19.94 -11.98 0.37
C GLN A 122 -18.63 -12.69 0.71
N ARG A 123 -17.85 -13.06 -0.31
CA ARG A 123 -16.56 -13.74 -0.13
C ARG A 123 -15.60 -12.91 0.72
N PHE A 124 -15.47 -11.61 0.43
CA PHE A 124 -14.60 -10.70 1.17
C PHE A 124 -14.90 -10.74 2.69
N HIS A 125 -16.15 -10.53 3.07
CA HIS A 125 -16.54 -10.54 4.48
C HIS A 125 -16.52 -11.94 5.11
N ALA A 126 -16.79 -13.00 4.34
CA ALA A 126 -16.68 -14.37 4.82
C ALA A 126 -15.23 -14.76 5.13
N VAL A 127 -14.26 -14.45 4.26
CA VAL A 127 -12.83 -14.68 4.51
C VAL A 127 -12.35 -13.84 5.70
N GLN A 128 -12.68 -12.54 5.71
CA GLN A 128 -12.24 -11.63 6.78
C GLN A 128 -12.79 -12.03 8.15
N SER A 129 -14.07 -12.42 8.22
CA SER A 129 -14.71 -12.87 9.46
C SER A 129 -14.18 -14.24 9.90
N LEU A 130 -13.90 -15.16 8.97
CA LEU A 130 -13.26 -16.45 9.27
C LEU A 130 -11.85 -16.27 9.88
N ALA A 131 -11.06 -15.37 9.30
CA ALA A 131 -9.74 -15.06 9.82
C ALA A 131 -9.82 -14.42 11.23
N LEU A 132 -10.79 -13.51 11.44
CA LEU A 132 -10.99 -12.85 12.72
C LEU A 132 -11.37 -13.85 13.83
N VAL A 133 -12.32 -14.76 13.57
CA VAL A 133 -12.70 -15.78 14.56
C VAL A 133 -11.54 -16.75 14.81
N SER A 134 -10.77 -17.11 13.77
CA SER A 134 -9.60 -17.98 13.92
C SER A 134 -8.53 -17.32 14.81
N LEU A 135 -8.32 -16.00 14.67
CA LEU A 135 -7.42 -15.22 15.53
C LEU A 135 -7.91 -15.22 16.98
N PHE A 136 -9.20 -14.97 17.22
CA PHE A 136 -9.74 -14.99 18.58
C PHE A 136 -9.66 -16.36 19.24
N VAL A 137 -9.96 -17.44 18.50
CA VAL A 137 -9.81 -18.82 18.99
C VAL A 137 -8.35 -19.12 19.33
N LEU A 138 -7.41 -18.75 18.46
CA LEU A 138 -5.99 -18.96 18.70
C LEU A 138 -5.51 -18.22 19.96
N ILE A 139 -5.84 -16.94 20.11
CA ILE A 139 -5.45 -16.16 21.30
C ILE A 139 -6.08 -16.76 22.56
N SER A 140 -7.36 -17.11 22.51
CA SER A 140 -8.08 -17.72 23.65
C SER A 140 -7.45 -19.05 24.07
N LEU A 141 -7.06 -19.88 23.09
CA LEU A 141 -6.38 -21.14 23.32
C LEU A 141 -5.01 -20.91 23.98
N LEU A 142 -4.21 -19.98 23.47
CA LEU A 142 -2.89 -19.65 24.01
C LEU A 142 -2.98 -19.12 25.45
N VAL A 143 -3.94 -18.23 25.73
CA VAL A 143 -4.18 -17.71 27.09
C VAL A 143 -4.61 -18.83 28.02
N THR A 144 -5.51 -19.70 27.58
CA THR A 144 -6.00 -20.84 28.39
C THR A 144 -4.88 -21.80 28.75
N ILE A 145 -4.09 -22.22 27.74
CA ILE A 145 -2.96 -23.13 27.94
C ILE A 145 -1.88 -22.48 28.81
N GLY A 146 -1.52 -21.22 28.52
CA GLY A 146 -0.52 -20.48 29.29
C GLY A 146 -0.91 -20.34 30.77
N THR A 147 -2.18 -19.99 31.02
CA THR A 147 -2.71 -19.90 32.39
C THR A 147 -2.70 -21.26 33.08
N ALA A 148 -3.09 -22.34 32.38
CA ALA A 148 -3.05 -23.69 32.92
C ALA A 148 -1.64 -24.13 33.33
N ILE A 149 -0.62 -23.83 32.52
CA ILE A 149 0.77 -24.15 32.85
C ILE A 149 1.26 -23.34 34.06
N ILE A 150 0.99 -22.04 34.09
CA ILE A 150 1.42 -21.16 35.20
C ILE A 150 0.70 -21.52 36.51
N SER A 151 -0.52 -22.08 36.42
CA SER A 151 -1.31 -22.50 37.59
C SER A 151 -0.65 -23.57 38.46
N ILE A 152 0.39 -24.26 37.96
CA ILE A 152 1.17 -25.26 38.72
C ILE A 152 1.88 -24.63 39.92
N ILE A 153 2.28 -23.36 39.83
CA ILE A 153 2.92 -22.62 40.93
C ILE A 153 1.81 -21.94 41.75
N PRO A 154 1.53 -22.34 43.01
CA PRO A 154 0.30 -21.93 43.69
C PRO A 154 0.10 -20.42 43.81
N VAL A 155 1.12 -19.69 44.30
CA VAL A 155 1.02 -18.24 44.54
C VAL A 155 1.00 -17.44 43.22
N VAL A 156 1.87 -17.78 42.28
CA VAL A 156 1.97 -17.08 40.98
C VAL A 156 0.77 -17.39 40.10
N GLY A 157 0.39 -18.66 40.05
CA GLY A 157 -0.80 -19.16 39.34
C GLY A 157 -2.08 -18.50 39.83
N TRP A 158 -2.23 -18.33 41.14
CA TRP A 158 -3.39 -17.65 41.71
C TRP A 158 -3.47 -16.17 41.29
N LEU A 159 -2.36 -15.43 41.34
CA LEU A 159 -2.33 -14.01 40.95
C LEU A 159 -2.62 -13.81 39.45
N ILE A 160 -1.98 -14.61 38.59
CA ILE A 160 -2.19 -14.55 37.14
C ILE A 160 -3.59 -15.03 36.78
N GLY A 161 -4.05 -16.13 37.38
CA GLY A 161 -5.40 -16.66 37.18
C GLY A 161 -6.48 -15.66 37.56
N LEU A 162 -6.32 -14.95 38.69
CA LEU A 162 -7.23 -13.88 39.09
C LEU A 162 -7.22 -12.72 38.11
N THR A 163 -6.03 -12.33 37.61
CA THR A 163 -5.90 -11.28 36.60
C THR A 163 -6.63 -11.66 35.30
N VAL A 164 -6.42 -12.88 34.81
CA VAL A 164 -7.09 -13.40 33.60
C VAL A 164 -8.60 -13.50 33.84
N LEU A 165 -9.03 -13.95 35.02
CA LEU A 165 -10.45 -14.03 35.37
C LEU A 165 -11.13 -12.65 35.38
N CYS A 166 -10.45 -11.60 35.82
CA CYS A 166 -11.01 -10.24 35.83
C CYS A 166 -10.98 -9.57 34.45
N LEU A 167 -9.93 -9.82 33.65
CA LEU A 167 -9.77 -9.18 32.34
C LEU A 167 -10.49 -9.94 31.21
N SER A 168 -10.66 -11.26 31.32
CA SER A 168 -11.28 -12.06 30.26
C SER A 168 -12.73 -11.65 29.93
N PRO A 169 -13.63 -11.33 30.89
CA PRO A 169 -14.97 -10.87 30.55
C PRO A 169 -14.94 -9.54 29.80
N ILE A 170 -14.03 -8.62 30.18
CA ILE A 170 -13.85 -7.34 29.50
C ILE A 170 -13.35 -7.57 28.07
N ALA A 171 -12.36 -8.45 27.88
CA ALA A 171 -11.84 -8.79 26.56
C ALA A 171 -12.90 -9.44 25.66
N VAL A 172 -13.71 -10.36 26.20
CA VAL A 172 -14.82 -11.00 25.47
C VAL A 172 -15.88 -9.97 25.10
N LEU A 173 -16.28 -9.09 26.01
CA LEU A 173 -17.22 -8.01 25.72
C LEU A 173 -16.69 -7.09 24.62
N MET A 174 -15.42 -6.70 24.68
CA MET A 174 -14.77 -5.91 23.62
C MET A 174 -14.76 -6.66 22.28
N GLY A 175 -14.51 -7.97 22.28
CA GLY A 175 -14.61 -8.82 21.10
C GLY A 175 -16.02 -8.84 20.50
N TYR A 176 -17.05 -8.96 21.34
CA TYR A 176 -18.45 -8.88 20.92
C TYR A 176 -18.83 -7.51 20.35
N PHE A 177 -18.41 -6.42 20.99
CA PHE A 177 -18.61 -5.08 20.43
C PHE A 177 -17.92 -4.93 19.07
N ALA A 178 -16.69 -5.45 18.92
CA ALA A 178 -15.95 -5.39 17.66
C ALA A 178 -16.66 -6.15 16.54
N VAL A 179 -17.05 -7.42 16.75
CA VAL A 179 -17.76 -8.19 15.71
C VAL A 179 -19.15 -7.62 15.42
N GLY A 180 -19.86 -7.08 16.42
CA GLY A 180 -21.13 -6.38 16.21
C GLY A 180 -20.96 -5.13 15.35
N TYR A 181 -19.93 -4.32 15.63
CA TYR A 181 -19.60 -3.14 14.84
C TYR A 181 -19.21 -3.50 13.39
N TYR A 182 -18.39 -4.53 13.20
CA TYR A 182 -17.99 -5.03 11.89
C TYR A 182 -19.19 -5.58 11.09
N GLY A 183 -20.10 -6.29 11.74
CA GLY A 183 -21.35 -6.75 11.13
C GLY A 183 -22.26 -5.58 10.73
N PHE A 184 -22.36 -4.55 11.58
CA PHE A 184 -23.14 -3.36 11.25
C PHE A 184 -22.56 -2.59 10.05
N GLN A 185 -21.23 -2.48 9.97
CA GLN A 185 -20.58 -1.81 8.82
C GLN A 185 -20.73 -2.62 7.54
N SER A 186 -20.65 -3.96 7.58
CA SER A 186 -20.88 -4.79 6.39
C SER A 186 -22.33 -4.74 5.93
N TYR A 187 -23.29 -4.62 6.85
CA TYR A 187 -24.70 -4.41 6.50
C TYR A 187 -24.97 -3.10 5.74
N GLN A 188 -24.19 -2.06 6.01
CA GLN A 188 -24.23 -0.81 5.25
C GLN A 188 -23.64 -0.95 3.83
N GLY A 189 -23.18 -2.15 3.44
CA GLY A 189 -22.55 -2.43 2.15
C GLY A 189 -21.09 -2.00 2.08
N LYS A 190 -20.43 -1.72 3.19
CA LYS A 190 -19.07 -1.17 3.21
C LYS A 190 -18.02 -2.29 3.22
N ARG A 191 -17.09 -2.25 2.28
CA ARG A 191 -15.84 -3.03 2.39
C ARG A 191 -14.87 -2.26 3.27
N PHE A 192 -14.51 -2.80 4.42
CA PHE A 192 -13.58 -2.17 5.36
C PHE A 192 -12.43 -3.12 5.71
N GLY A 193 -11.26 -2.55 5.95
CA GLY A 193 -10.11 -3.29 6.46
C GLY A 193 -10.04 -3.27 7.97
N ILE A 194 -9.81 -4.43 8.57
CA ILE A 194 -9.37 -4.57 9.96
C ILE A 194 -7.84 -4.39 9.96
N PRO A 195 -7.29 -3.37 10.66
CA PRO A 195 -5.85 -3.12 10.70
C PRO A 195 -5.07 -4.37 11.12
N GLY A 196 -3.97 -4.66 10.43
CA GLY A 196 -3.14 -5.85 10.65
C GLY A 196 -3.73 -7.13 10.03
N LEU A 197 -5.02 -7.40 10.24
CA LEU A 197 -5.66 -8.63 9.76
C LEU A 197 -5.97 -8.57 8.26
N THR A 198 -6.66 -7.54 7.80
CA THR A 198 -7.05 -7.44 6.38
C THR A 198 -5.85 -7.21 5.47
N SER A 199 -4.83 -6.49 5.93
CA SER A 199 -3.56 -6.37 5.19
C SER A 199 -2.90 -7.74 5.03
N PHE A 200 -2.78 -8.51 6.12
CA PHE A 200 -2.26 -9.88 6.06
C PHE A 200 -3.02 -10.75 5.06
N LEU A 201 -4.36 -10.72 5.08
CA LEU A 201 -5.17 -11.51 4.15
C LEU A 201 -5.00 -11.10 2.68
N LYS A 202 -4.82 -9.81 2.41
CA LYS A 202 -4.49 -9.30 1.07
C LYS A 202 -3.11 -9.78 0.62
N ASP A 203 -2.12 -9.70 1.49
CA ASP A 203 -0.74 -10.14 1.19
C ASP A 203 -0.67 -11.64 0.91
N GLN A 204 -1.53 -12.45 1.54
CA GLN A 204 -1.67 -13.89 1.26
C GLN A 204 -2.52 -14.20 0.01
N GLY A 205 -3.12 -13.20 -0.64
CA GLY A 205 -3.99 -13.38 -1.81
C GLY A 205 -5.33 -14.06 -1.49
N TRP A 206 -5.81 -13.99 -0.25
CA TRP A 206 -7.06 -14.64 0.15
C TRP A 206 -8.31 -13.80 -0.17
N LEU A 207 -8.14 -12.47 -0.22
CA LEU A 207 -9.19 -11.48 -0.49
C LEU A 207 -9.23 -11.04 -1.95
#